data_AF-A0A2N3RJS7-F1
#
_entry.id   AF-A0A2N3RJS7-F1
#
_cell.length_a   1.000
_cell.length_b   1.000
_cell.length_c   1.000
_cell.angle_alpha   90.00
_cell.angle_beta   90.00
_cell.angle_gamma   90.00
#
_symmetry.space_group_name_H-M   'P 1'
#
loop_
_entity.id
_entity.type
_entity.pdbx_description
1 polymer ?
#
loop_
_entity_poly.entity_id
_entity_poly.type
_entity_poly.pdbx_seq_one_letter_code
_entity_poly.pdbx_strand_id
1 'polypeptide(L)'
;MTIEIVEFRRMLEAGQRYLSGTCAIQELNGHVSYCADAMKFWRGHGAIAQVLVDWGAMIDRRWNEWGHSPNPLSEQDFRAWLEQQLMLLVQMPDTSIK
;
A
#
# COMPACT_ATOMS: atom_id res chain seq x y z
N MET A 1 0.44 -15.69 18.38
CA MET A 1 -0.60 -15.05 17.55
C MET A 1 0.15 -14.29 16.48
N THR A 2 0.57 -14.98 15.42
CA THR A 2 1.08 -14.35 14.21
C THR A 2 -0.12 -13.69 13.55
N ILE A 3 -0.51 -12.53 14.08
CA ILE A 3 -1.21 -11.52 13.32
C ILE A 3 -0.20 -11.12 12.24
N GLU A 4 -0.05 -11.96 11.22
CA GLU A 4 0.23 -11.42 9.90
C GLU A 4 -0.77 -10.29 9.76
N ILE A 5 -0.25 -9.06 9.68
CA ILE A 5 -1.03 -7.84 9.83
C ILE A 5 -2.16 -7.91 8.81
N VAL A 6 -3.37 -8.24 9.28
CA VAL A 6 -4.53 -8.53 8.41
C VAL A 6 -4.82 -7.32 7.54
N GLU A 7 -4.56 -6.14 8.10
CA GLU A 7 -4.62 -4.85 7.44
C GLU A 7 -3.60 -4.72 6.31
N PHE A 8 -2.37 -5.21 6.52
CA PHE A 8 -1.33 -5.22 5.50
C PHE A 8 -1.67 -6.20 4.37
N ARG A 9 -2.17 -7.40 4.70
CA ARG A 9 -2.67 -8.33 3.69
C ARG A 9 -3.80 -7.72 2.85
N ARG A 10 -4.80 -7.12 3.51
CA ARG A 10 -5.90 -6.43 2.83
C ARG A 10 -5.43 -5.27 1.95
N MET A 11 -4.39 -4.55 2.37
CA MET A 11 -3.73 -3.53 1.55
C MET A 11 -3.13 -4.13 0.27
N LEU A 12 -2.39 -5.25 0.37
CA LEU A 12 -1.82 -5.93 -0.79
C LEU A 12 -2.90 -6.48 -1.74
N GLU A 13 -3.96 -7.08 -1.18
CA GLU A 13 -5.12 -7.57 -1.94
C GLU A 13 -5.84 -6.42 -2.68
N ALA A 14 -5.99 -5.26 -2.04
CA ALA A 14 -6.51 -4.06 -2.70
C ALA A 14 -5.59 -3.59 -3.82
N GLY A 15 -4.27 -3.66 -3.66
CA GLY A 15 -3.32 -3.36 -4.73
C GLY A 15 -3.50 -4.28 -5.95
N GLN A 16 -3.68 -5.58 -5.73
CA GLN A 16 -3.94 -6.55 -6.81
C GLN A 16 -5.28 -6.26 -7.51
N ARG A 17 -6.33 -5.94 -6.73
CA ARG A 17 -7.65 -5.58 -7.27
C ARG A 17 -7.62 -4.28 -8.06
N TYR A 18 -6.82 -3.31 -7.65
CA TYR A 18 -6.60 -2.08 -8.39
C TYR A 18 -5.98 -2.39 -9.77
N LEU A 19 -4.92 -3.20 -9.79
CA LEU A 19 -4.26 -3.61 -11.03
C LEU A 19 -5.18 -4.37 -11.99
N SER A 20 -6.10 -5.17 -11.46
CA SER A 20 -7.11 -5.89 -12.24
C SER A 20 -8.33 -5.04 -12.64
N GLY A 21 -8.42 -3.80 -12.18
CA GLY A 21 -9.55 -2.89 -12.44
C GLY A 21 -10.82 -3.24 -11.66
N THR A 22 -10.71 -4.03 -10.59
CA THR A 22 -11.84 -4.46 -9.75
C THR A 22 -12.03 -3.62 -8.49
N CYS A 23 -11.12 -2.69 -8.19
CA CYS A 23 -11.35 -1.64 -7.21
C CYS A 23 -10.85 -0.28 -7.69
N ALA A 24 -11.46 0.79 -7.18
CA ALA A 24 -11.05 2.15 -7.46
C ALA A 24 -9.90 2.60 -6.53
N ILE A 25 -9.24 3.71 -6.85
CA ILE A 25 -8.11 4.24 -6.06
C ILE A 25 -8.52 4.62 -4.64
N GLN A 26 -9.77 5.03 -4.42
CA GLN A 26 -10.33 5.36 -3.11
C GLN A 26 -10.28 4.17 -2.16
N GLU A 27 -10.60 2.98 -2.67
CA GLU A 27 -10.63 1.77 -1.86
C GLU A 27 -9.21 1.35 -1.48
N LEU A 28 -8.28 1.39 -2.44
CA LEU A 28 -6.87 1.16 -2.18
C LEU A 28 -6.32 2.14 -1.14
N ASN A 29 -6.61 3.44 -1.29
CA ASN A 29 -6.21 4.47 -0.33
C ASN A 29 -6.78 4.20 1.07
N GLY A 30 -8.05 3.78 1.15
CA GLY A 30 -8.70 3.41 2.40
C GLY A 30 -7.97 2.28 3.13
N HIS A 31 -7.57 1.23 2.41
CA HIS A 31 -6.80 0.13 2.99
C HIS A 31 -5.40 0.54 3.46
N VAL A 32 -4.68 1.37 2.68
CA VAL A 32 -3.38 1.92 3.10
C VAL A 32 -3.52 2.76 4.37
N SER A 33 -4.52 3.63 4.41
CA SER A 33 -4.78 4.51 5.57
C SER A 33 -5.14 3.71 6.81
N TYR A 34 -6.03 2.72 6.66
CA TYR A 34 -6.42 1.83 7.75
C TYR A 34 -5.24 1.02 8.30
N CYS A 35 -4.38 0.50 7.41
CA CYS A 35 -3.18 -0.21 7.84
C CYS A 35 -2.18 0.71 8.55
N ALA A 36 -2.00 1.95 8.09
CA ALA A 36 -1.16 2.95 8.76
C ALA A 36 -1.69 3.33 10.15
N ASP A 37 -3.01 3.45 10.31
CA ASP A 37 -3.62 3.69 11.61
C ASP A 37 -3.46 2.49 12.54
N ALA A 38 -3.69 1.26 12.06
CA ALA A 38 -3.48 0.05 12.84
C ALA A 38 -2.03 -0.05 13.35
N MET A 39 -1.05 0.26 12.50
CA MET A 39 0.38 0.20 12.84
C MET A 39 0.79 1.10 14.02
N LYS A 40 0.08 2.21 14.26
CA LYS A 40 0.31 3.08 15.43
C LYS A 40 0.08 2.36 16.76
N PHE A 41 -0.79 1.35 16.78
CA PHE A 41 -1.13 0.60 18.00
C PHE A 41 -0.20 -0.59 18.26
N TRP A 42 0.36 -1.18 17.22
CA TRP A 42 1.13 -2.43 17.33
C TRP A 42 2.64 -2.25 17.52
N ARG A 43 3.13 -1.01 17.74
CA ARG A 43 4.58 -0.66 17.72
C ARG A 43 5.26 -1.26 16.48
N GLY A 44 4.61 -1.07 15.34
CA GLY A 44 4.84 -1.91 14.17
C GLY A 44 6.26 -1.85 13.61
N HIS A 45 6.61 -2.93 12.91
CA HIS A 45 7.91 -3.15 12.29
C HIS A 45 8.27 -1.99 11.33
N GLY A 46 9.42 -1.34 11.54
CA GLY A 46 9.81 -0.12 10.81
C GLY A 46 9.78 -0.25 9.28
N ALA A 47 10.06 -1.45 8.75
CA ALA A 47 9.96 -1.72 7.32
C ALA A 47 8.52 -1.58 6.78
N ILE A 48 7.52 -2.06 7.53
CA ILE A 48 6.10 -1.97 7.11
C ILE A 48 5.62 -0.52 7.19
N ALA A 49 6.07 0.22 8.22
CA ALA A 49 5.76 1.64 8.33
C ALA A 49 6.28 2.43 7.11
N GLN A 50 7.49 2.13 6.64
CA GLN A 50 8.04 2.76 5.45
C GLN A 50 7.23 2.41 4.18
N VAL A 51 6.86 1.13 4.01
CA VAL A 51 6.01 0.70 2.88
C VAL A 51 4.70 1.50 2.85
N LEU A 52 4.06 1.71 4.00
CA LEU A 52 2.81 2.46 4.10
C LEU A 52 2.97 3.94 3.73
N VAL A 53 4.08 4.56 4.16
CA VAL A 53 4.43 5.94 3.78
C VAL A 53 4.62 6.04 2.27
N ASP A 54 5.39 5.13 1.70
CA ASP A 54 5.68 5.14 0.26
C ASP A 54 4.42 4.90 -0.57
N TRP A 55 3.56 3.97 -0.15
CA TRP A 55 2.27 3.72 -0.81
C TRP A 55 1.33 4.91 -0.71
N GLY A 56 1.20 5.52 0.46
CA GLY A 56 0.38 6.73 0.65
C GLY A 56 0.85 7.88 -0.25
N ALA A 57 2.16 8.12 -0.32
CA ALA A 57 2.73 9.16 -1.18
C ALA A 57 2.48 8.90 -2.67
N MET A 58 2.62 7.66 -3.13
CA MET A 58 2.40 7.31 -4.53
C MET A 58 0.92 7.37 -4.92
N ILE A 59 0.03 6.97 -4.02
CA ILE A 59 -1.42 7.13 -4.19
C ILE A 59 -1.79 8.61 -4.26
N ASP A 60 -1.28 9.46 -3.37
CA ASP A 60 -1.57 10.89 -3.40
C ASP A 60 -1.11 11.53 -4.71
N ARG A 61 0.08 11.16 -5.21
CA ARG A 61 0.56 11.61 -6.53
C ARG A 61 -0.31 11.12 -7.68
N ARG A 62 -0.79 9.88 -7.64
CA ARG A 62 -1.64 9.31 -8.69
C ARG A 62 -3.06 9.86 -8.65
N TRP A 63 -3.69 9.82 -7.48
CA TRP A 63 -5.06 10.25 -7.29
C TRP A 63 -5.15 11.76 -7.47
N ASN A 64 -4.21 12.49 -6.86
CA ASN A 64 -4.09 13.95 -6.90
C ASN A 64 -5.46 14.63 -6.76
N GLU A 65 -6.28 14.13 -5.82
CA GLU A 65 -7.70 14.44 -5.72
C GLU A 65 -7.95 15.96 -5.64
N TRP A 66 -7.07 16.65 -4.92
CA TRP A 66 -7.15 18.08 -4.66
C TRP A 66 -6.23 18.92 -5.57
N GLY A 67 -5.55 18.30 -6.54
CA GLY A 67 -4.66 19.00 -7.46
C GLY A 67 -3.38 19.56 -6.82
N HIS A 68 -3.02 19.11 -5.61
CA HIS A 68 -1.90 19.67 -4.84
C HIS A 68 -0.55 19.01 -5.10
N SER A 69 -0.51 17.83 -5.75
CA SER A 69 0.74 17.16 -6.07
C SER A 69 1.46 17.91 -7.21
N PRO A 70 2.66 18.48 -6.97
CA PRO A 70 3.39 19.22 -7.99
C PRO A 70 3.99 18.30 -9.07
N ASN A 71 3.98 16.98 -8.85
CA ASN A 71 4.47 15.97 -9.77
C ASN A 71 3.48 14.78 -9.80
N PRO A 72 2.31 14.96 -10.43
CA PRO A 72 1.27 13.95 -10.49
C PRO A 72 1.75 12.76 -11.31
N LEU A 73 1.26 11.58 -10.96
CA LEU A 73 1.66 10.33 -11.58
C LEU A 73 0.58 9.85 -12.55
N SER A 74 0.97 9.39 -13.74
CA SER A 74 0.01 8.80 -14.68
C SER A 74 -0.52 7.46 -14.16
N GLU A 75 -1.68 7.02 -14.66
CA GLU A 75 -2.21 5.69 -14.35
C GLU A 75 -1.21 4.59 -14.70
N GLN A 76 -0.57 4.69 -15.86
CA GLN A 76 0.38 3.70 -16.33
C GLN A 76 1.60 3.61 -15.42
N ASP A 77 2.18 4.74 -15.05
CA ASP A 77 3.35 4.77 -14.16
C ASP A 77 2.99 4.25 -12.76
N PHE A 78 1.76 4.51 -12.29
CA PHE A 78 1.32 4.06 -10.97
C PHE A 78 1.16 2.55 -10.94
N ARG A 79 0.52 2.00 -11.99
CA ARG A 79 0.36 0.56 -12.13
C ARG A 79 1.71 -0.15 -12.24
N ALA A 80 2.65 0.38 -13.03
CA ALA A 80 3.99 -0.18 -13.15
C ALA A 80 4.75 -0.19 -11.81
N TRP A 81 4.67 0.91 -11.06
CA TRP A 81 5.25 0.97 -9.71
C TRP A 81 4.56 -0.03 -8.76
N LEU A 82 3.23 -0.11 -8.77
CA LEU A 82 2.44 -0.97 -7.88
C LEU A 82 2.71 -2.46 -8.16
N GLU A 83 2.84 -2.85 -9.43
CA GLU A 83 3.27 -4.20 -9.84
C GLU A 83 4.63 -4.56 -9.26
N GLN A 84 5.62 -3.65 -9.35
CA GLN A 84 6.94 -3.86 -8.77
C GLN A 84 6.89 -3.99 -7.25
N GLN A 85 6.11 -3.16 -6.55
CA GLN A 85 5.97 -3.24 -5.10
C GLN A 85 5.36 -4.58 -4.67
N LEU A 86 4.28 -5.02 -5.32
CA LEU A 86 3.65 -6.30 -5.01
C LEU A 86 4.60 -7.47 -5.26
N MET A 87 5.39 -7.45 -6.33
CA MET A 87 6.40 -8.47 -6.60
C MET A 87 7.46 -8.53 -5.49
N LEU A 88 7.98 -7.38 -5.04
CA LEU A 88 8.97 -7.29 -3.97
C LEU A 88 8.42 -7.79 -2.63
N LEU A 89 7.18 -7.42 -2.30
CA LEU A 89 6.55 -7.78 -1.02
C LEU A 89 6.11 -9.25 -0.97
N VAL A 90 5.77 -9.85 -2.11
CA VAL A 90 5.50 -11.31 -2.22
C VAL A 90 6.79 -12.12 -2.13
N GLN A 91 7.94 -11.55 -2.51
CA GLN A 91 9.25 -12.20 -2.42
C GLN A 91 9.94 -12.02 -1.06
N MET A 92 9.38 -11.22 -0.14
CA MET A 92 9.90 -11.14 1.22
C MET A 92 9.75 -12.51 1.88
N PRO A 93 10.84 -13.16 2.33
CA PRO A 93 10.74 -14.42 3.05
C PRO A 93 9.88 -14.21 4.29
N ASP A 94 9.08 -15.23 4.63
CA ASP A 94 8.28 -15.32 5.84
C ASP A 94 9.19 -14.97 7.03
N THR A 95 9.14 -13.71 7.44
CA THR A 95 9.81 -13.24 8.63
C THR A 95 8.90 -13.66 9.76
N SER A 96 8.94 -14.96 10.05
CA SER A 96 8.42 -15.54 11.28
C SER A 96 9.06 -14.76 12.44
N ILE A 97 8.35 -13.74 12.92
CA ILE A 97 8.67 -13.01 14.12
C ILE A 97 8.44 -14.00 15.26
N LYS A 98 9.53 -14.60 15.74
CA LYS A 98 9.58 -15.28 17.04
C LYS A 98 9.69 -14.25 18.16
#